data_AF-A0A0N4Y7G8-F1
#
_entry.id   AF-A0A0N4Y7G8-F1
#
_cell.length_a   1.000
_cell.length_b   1.000
_cell.length_c   1.000
_cell.angle_alpha   90.00
_cell.angle_beta   90.00
_cell.angle_gamma   90.00
#
_symmetry.space_group_name_H-M   'P 1'
#
loop_
_entity.id
_entity.type
_entity.pdbx_description
1 polymer ?
#
loop_
_entity_poly.entity_id
_entity_poly.type
_entity_poly.pdbx_seq_one_letter_code
_entity_poly.pdbx_strand_id
1 'polypeptide(L)'
;MSYKFWEFFKNEGKKNLAVYNGANGTSVRFLQEKGSKQKDRENFCLCIRNVIRSLYEEKGTPPISMQLRRDQLKLGDSEVYDPVVIVERLQMDLKDWKGLSMEKTYG
;
A
#
# COMPACT_ATOMS: atom_id res chain seq x y z
N MET A 1 -13.23 15.24 13.18
CA MET A 1 -13.20 16.24 12.08
C MET A 1 -14.61 16.48 11.58
N SER A 2 -15.06 17.73 11.47
CA SER A 2 -16.43 18.05 11.03
C SER A 2 -16.56 18.05 9.50
N TYR A 3 -17.73 17.70 8.99
CA TYR A 3 -18.07 17.69 7.56
C TYR A 3 -17.76 19.03 6.85
N LYS A 4 -17.95 20.15 7.56
CA LYS A 4 -17.66 21.52 7.09
C LYS A 4 -16.20 21.75 6.73
N PHE A 5 -15.26 21.18 7.48
CA PHE A 5 -13.83 21.30 7.16
C PHE A 5 -13.51 20.66 5.80
N TRP A 6 -14.06 19.48 5.54
CA TRP A 6 -13.81 18.76 4.29
C TRP A 6 -14.48 19.43 3.08
N GLU A 7 -15.66 20.03 3.24
CA GLU A 7 -16.28 20.84 2.18
C GLU A 7 -15.43 22.07 1.83
N PHE A 8 -15.00 22.84 2.84
CA PHE A 8 -14.09 23.96 2.64
C PHE A 8 -12.77 23.52 1.97
N PHE A 9 -12.17 22.43 2.45
CA PHE A 9 -10.90 21.95 1.90
C PHE A 9 -11.04 21.49 0.44
N LYS A 10 -12.13 20.81 0.08
CA LYS A 10 -12.40 20.41 -1.31
C LYS A 10 -12.58 21.59 -2.25
N ASN A 11 -13.23 22.66 -1.79
CA ASN A 11 -13.55 23.82 -2.61
C ASN A 11 -12.37 24.80 -2.75
N GLU A 12 -11.68 25.08 -1.65
CA GLU A 12 -10.65 26.14 -1.58
C GLU A 12 -9.29 25.62 -1.07
N GLY A 13 -9.30 24.78 -0.03
CA GLY A 13 -8.07 24.32 0.62
C GLY A 13 -7.10 23.57 -0.30
N LYS A 14 -7.61 22.77 -1.24
CA LYS A 14 -6.78 22.02 -2.21
C LYS A 14 -6.00 22.96 -3.14
N LYS A 15 -6.58 24.08 -3.56
CA LYS A 15 -5.93 25.07 -4.43
C LYS A 15 -4.82 25.79 -3.66
N ASN A 16 -5.11 26.22 -2.43
CA ASN A 16 -4.13 26.89 -1.56
C ASN A 16 -2.94 25.99 -1.23
N LEU A 17 -3.20 24.71 -0.98
CA LEU A 17 -2.15 23.72 -0.75
C LEU A 17 -1.26 23.51 -1.98
N ALA A 18 -1.85 23.51 -3.19
CA ALA A 18 -1.08 23.38 -4.43
C ALA A 18 -0.18 24.60 -4.67
N VAL A 19 -0.69 25.81 -4.43
CA VAL A 19 0.10 27.06 -4.51
C VAL A 19 1.24 27.04 -3.50
N TYR A 20 0.95 26.66 -2.25
CA TYR A 20 1.97 26.53 -1.20
C TYR A 20 3.04 25.50 -1.56
N ASN A 21 2.64 24.32 -2.06
CA ASN A 21 3.55 23.28 -2.52
C ASN A 21 4.46 23.78 -3.64
N GLY A 22 3.90 24.50 -4.62
CA GLY A 22 4.66 25.08 -5.72
C GLY A 22 5.65 26.16 -5.27
N ALA A 23 5.23 27.06 -4.36
CA ALA A 23 6.08 28.14 -3.87
C ALA A 23 7.22 27.66 -2.95
N ASN A 24 7.00 26.57 -2.20
CA ASN A 24 7.96 26.07 -1.20
C ASN A 24 8.69 24.80 -1.65
N GLY A 25 8.46 24.32 -2.88
CA GLY A 25 9.06 23.07 -3.37
C GLY A 25 8.65 21.84 -2.56
N THR A 26 7.48 21.85 -1.92
CA THR A 26 6.97 20.76 -1.08
C THR A 26 5.91 19.93 -1.79
N SER A 27 5.62 18.72 -1.29
CA SER A 27 4.58 17.82 -1.82
C SER A 27 3.61 17.37 -0.74
N VAL A 28 3.10 18.34 0.02
CA VAL A 28 2.17 18.08 1.13
C VAL A 28 0.83 17.62 0.57
N ARG A 29 0.28 16.53 1.13
CA ARG A 29 -0.99 15.93 0.72
C ARG A 29 -1.80 15.54 1.95
N PHE A 30 -3.09 15.89 1.95
CA PHE A 30 -4.03 15.36 2.94
C PHE A 30 -4.51 13.98 2.52
N LEU A 31 -4.24 13.00 3.36
CA LEU A 31 -4.79 11.65 3.24
C LEU A 31 -5.84 11.49 4.35
N GLN A 32 -7.06 11.14 3.96
CA GLN A 32 -8.06 10.73 4.93
C GLN A 32 -7.64 9.38 5.53
N GLU A 33 -7.85 9.18 6.82
CA GLU A 33 -7.45 7.98 7.55
C GLU A 33 -7.92 6.67 6.90
N LYS A 34 -9.13 6.69 6.30
CA LYS A 34 -9.67 5.57 5.50
C LYS A 34 -8.82 5.24 4.26
N GLY A 35 -8.26 6.25 3.60
CA GLY A 35 -7.33 6.08 2.48
C GLY A 35 -5.94 5.62 2.91
N SER A 36 -5.52 5.95 4.13
CA SER A 36 -4.24 5.47 4.68
C SER A 36 -4.24 3.97 4.89
N LYS A 37 -5.34 3.39 5.42
CA LYS A 37 -5.47 1.92 5.55
C LYS A 37 -5.38 1.21 4.20
N GLN A 38 -6.09 1.72 3.18
CA GLN A 38 -6.05 1.13 1.83
C GLN A 38 -4.63 1.19 1.24
N LYS A 39 -3.97 2.34 1.37
CA LYS A 39 -2.62 2.54 0.87
C LYS A 39 -1.61 1.62 1.57
N ASP A 40 -1.78 1.37 2.86
CA ASP A 40 -0.93 0.43 3.58
C ASP A 40 -1.13 -1.02 3.14
N ARG A 41 -2.36 -1.43 2.80
CA ARG A 41 -2.59 -2.75 2.19
C ARG A 41 -1.93 -2.90 0.82
N GLU A 42 -1.97 -1.85 0.00
CA GLU A 42 -1.27 -1.82 -1.29
C GLU A 42 0.26 -1.90 -1.10
N ASN A 43 0.80 -1.13 -0.16
CA ASN A 43 2.22 -1.19 0.21
C ASN A 43 2.60 -2.58 0.73
N PHE A 44 1.71 -3.24 1.46
CA PHE A 44 1.91 -4.59 1.97
C PHE A 44 2.01 -5.62 0.85
N CYS A 45 1.13 -5.53 -0.16
CA CYS A 45 1.23 -6.35 -1.37
C CYS A 45 2.57 -6.16 -2.11
N LEU A 46 3.06 -4.92 -2.17
CA LEU A 46 4.37 -4.61 -2.77
C LEU A 46 5.53 -5.23 -1.96
N CYS A 47 5.45 -5.17 -0.63
CA CYS A 47 6.44 -5.79 0.24
C CYS A 47 6.51 -7.30 -0.01
N ILE A 48 5.37 -8.00 0.02
CA ILE A 48 5.30 -9.44 -0.23
C ILE A 48 5.86 -9.78 -1.61
N ARG A 49 5.48 -9.02 -2.65
CA ARG A 49 6.00 -9.21 -4.01
C ARG A 49 7.53 -9.14 -4.05
N ASN A 50 8.13 -8.18 -3.34
CA ASN A 50 9.58 -8.04 -3.28
C ASN A 50 10.22 -9.22 -2.56
N VAL A 51 9.68 -9.66 -1.43
CA VAL A 51 10.19 -10.83 -0.70
C VAL A 51 10.10 -12.09 -1.57
N ILE A 52 8.98 -12.33 -2.24
CA ILE A 52 8.84 -13.45 -3.18
C ILE A 52 9.93 -13.36 -4.25
N ARG A 53 10.12 -12.17 -4.86
CA ARG A 53 11.14 -11.98 -5.90
C ARG A 53 12.55 -12.30 -5.38
N SER A 54 12.90 -11.83 -4.18
CA SER A 54 14.19 -12.13 -3.55
C SER A 54 14.38 -13.63 -3.32
N LEU A 55 13.35 -14.36 -2.89
CA LEU A 55 13.41 -15.82 -2.74
C LEU A 55 13.66 -16.56 -4.06
N TYR A 56 13.12 -16.05 -5.18
CA TYR A 56 13.38 -16.61 -6.52
C TYR A 56 14.82 -16.31 -6.99
N GLU A 57 15.29 -15.08 -6.74
CA GLU A 57 16.65 -14.63 -7.05
C GLU A 57 17.70 -15.46 -6.28
N GLU A 58 17.49 -15.70 -4.98
CA GLU A 58 18.35 -16.55 -4.15
C GLU A 58 18.44 -17.99 -4.66
N LYS A 59 17.35 -18.51 -5.24
CA LYS A 59 17.28 -19.86 -5.82
C LYS A 59 17.77 -19.93 -7.27
N GLY A 60 18.13 -18.80 -7.88
CA GLY A 60 18.54 -18.72 -9.28
C GLY A 60 17.42 -19.10 -10.26
N THR A 61 16.16 -18.96 -9.85
CA THR A 61 14.99 -19.32 -10.67
C THR A 61 14.25 -18.07 -11.12
N PRO A 62 13.70 -18.04 -12.35
CA PRO A 62 12.95 -16.89 -12.80
C PRO A 62 11.67 -16.71 -11.95
N PRO A 63 11.37 -15.49 -11.47
CA PRO A 63 10.21 -15.23 -10.65
C PRO A 63 8.92 -15.46 -11.44
N ILE A 64 7.90 -16.00 -10.77
CA ILE A 64 6.56 -16.10 -11.33
C ILE A 64 5.98 -14.72 -11.62
N SER A 65 5.06 -14.65 -12.58
CA SER A 65 4.31 -13.42 -12.85
C SER A 65 3.53 -13.01 -11.60
N MET A 66 3.64 -11.75 -11.18
CA MET A 66 2.92 -11.22 -10.01
C MET A 66 2.22 -9.92 -10.40
N GLN A 67 0.90 -9.89 -10.24
CA GLN A 67 0.09 -8.71 -10.56
C GLN A 67 -0.68 -8.23 -9.33
N LEU A 68 -0.57 -6.94 -9.03
CA LEU A 68 -1.40 -6.31 -8.02
C LEU A 68 -2.80 -6.04 -8.60
N ARG A 69 -3.83 -6.34 -7.81
CA ARG A 69 -5.23 -6.03 -8.08
C ARG A 69 -5.78 -5.35 -6.83
N ARG A 70 -5.67 -4.01 -6.79
CA ARG A 70 -5.99 -3.20 -5.59
C ARG A 70 -5.14 -3.65 -4.40
N ASP A 71 -5.77 -4.07 -3.31
CA ASP A 71 -5.17 -4.59 -2.07
C ASP A 71 -4.92 -6.10 -2.08
N GLN A 72 -4.91 -6.73 -3.27
CA GLN A 72 -4.70 -8.16 -3.41
C GLN A 72 -3.63 -8.49 -4.44
N LEU A 73 -3.10 -9.71 -4.38
CA LEU A 73 -2.00 -10.17 -5.22
C LEU A 73 -2.39 -11.42 -6.01
N LYS A 74 -2.24 -11.36 -7.34
CA LYS A 74 -2.36 -12.50 -8.24
C LYS A 74 -0.98 -13.10 -8.50
N LEU A 75 -0.84 -14.40 -8.30
CA LEU A 75 0.40 -15.17 -8.48
C LEU A 75 0.26 -16.12 -9.69
N GLY A 76 1.00 -15.85 -10.76
CA GLY A 76 0.94 -16.59 -12.02
C GLY A 76 -0.47 -16.58 -12.61
N ASP A 77 -0.93 -17.76 -13.03
CA ASP A 77 -2.29 -17.99 -13.52
C ASP A 77 -3.29 -18.34 -12.41
N SER A 78 -2.87 -18.27 -11.14
CA SER A 78 -3.73 -18.58 -9.99
C SER A 78 -4.79 -17.50 -9.75
N GLU A 79 -5.70 -17.78 -8.81
CA GLU A 79 -6.63 -16.79 -8.28
C GLU A 79 -5.92 -15.63 -7.57
N VAL A 80 -6.71 -14.60 -7.26
CA VAL A 80 -6.26 -13.43 -6.53
C VAL A 80 -6.32 -13.74 -5.04
N TYR A 81 -5.22 -13.54 -4.33
CA TYR A 81 -5.11 -13.85 -2.91
C TYR A 81 -5.03 -12.60 -2.06
N ASP A 82 -5.61 -12.69 -0.87
CA ASP A 82 -5.34 -11.75 0.20
C ASP A 82 -3.86 -11.88 0.62
N PRO A 83 -3.12 -10.77 0.73
CA PRO A 83 -1.70 -10.79 1.10
C PRO A 83 -1.43 -11.49 2.44
N VAL A 84 -2.35 -11.43 3.42
CA VAL A 84 -2.20 -12.14 4.71
C VAL A 84 -2.13 -13.66 4.48
N VAL A 85 -3.03 -14.17 3.65
CA VAL A 85 -3.12 -15.61 3.34
C VAL A 85 -1.84 -16.09 2.65
N ILE A 86 -1.24 -15.27 1.80
CA ILE A 86 0.03 -15.59 1.13
C ILE A 86 1.15 -15.74 2.15
N VAL A 87 1.27 -14.78 3.07
CA VAL A 87 2.31 -14.76 4.10
C VAL A 87 2.21 -15.98 5.00
N GLU A 88 1.00 -16.33 5.44
CA GLU A 88 0.77 -17.53 6.26
C GLU A 88 1.11 -18.81 5.52
N ARG A 89 0.62 -18.96 4.28
CA ARG A 89 0.84 -20.18 3.48
C ARG A 89 2.29 -20.39 3.10
N LEU A 90 3.01 -19.32 2.81
CA LEU A 90 4.41 -19.36 2.41
C LEU A 90 5.37 -19.23 3.61
N GLN A 91 4.84 -19.12 4.83
CA GLN A 91 5.61 -18.92 6.07
C GLN A 91 6.67 -17.82 5.93
N MET A 92 6.26 -16.68 5.37
CA MET A 92 7.18 -15.59 5.03
C MET A 92 7.61 -14.81 6.27
N ASP A 93 8.91 -14.54 6.37
CA ASP A 93 9.44 -13.62 7.36
C ASP A 93 9.34 -12.17 6.85
N LEU A 94 8.59 -11.34 7.55
CA LEU A 94 8.29 -9.96 7.17
C LEU A 94 9.02 -8.93 8.05
N LYS A 95 10.23 -9.25 8.51
CA LYS A 95 11.07 -8.34 9.34
C LYS A 95 11.23 -6.93 8.76
N ASP A 96 11.20 -6.79 7.44
CA ASP A 96 11.37 -5.50 6.76
C ASP A 96 10.07 -4.70 6.61
N TRP A 97 8.92 -5.25 7.02
CA TRP A 97 7.66 -4.53 6.99
C TRP A 97 7.59 -3.47 8.09
N LYS A 98 7.50 -2.20 7.67
CA LYS A 98 7.43 -1.03 8.57
C LYS A 98 6.08 -0.28 8.53
N GLY A 99 5.07 -0.85 7.87
CA GLY A 99 3.74 -0.24 7.81
C GLY A 99 2.89 -0.55 9.04
N LEU A 100 1.58 -0.29 8.96
CA LEU A 100 0.65 -0.63 10.03
C LEU A 100 0.70 -2.12 10.38
N SER A 101 0.47 -2.42 11.66
CA SER A 101 0.31 -3.81 12.11
C SER A 101 -0.92 -4.46 11.46
N MET A 102 -0.88 -5.78 11.33
CA MET A 102 -1.98 -6.55 10.72
C MET A 102 -3.31 -6.30 11.44
N GLU A 103 -3.28 -6.26 12.78
CA GLU A 103 -4.44 -5.94 13.63
C GLU A 103 -5.05 -4.57 13.31
N LYS A 104 -4.24 -3.55 13.00
CA LYS A 104 -4.74 -2.20 12.65
C LYS A 104 -5.19 -2.09 11.19
N THR A 105 -4.66 -2.95 10.33
CA THR A 105 -4.88 -2.94 8.88
C THR A 105 -6.12 -3.74 8.49
N TYR A 106 -6.40 -4.82 9.22
CA TYR A 106 -7.50 -5.76 8.96
C TYR A 106 -8.56 -5.82 10.08
N GLY A 107 -8.30 -5.20 11.24
CA GLY A 107 -9.31 -4.87 12.26
C GLY A 107 -10.02 -3.54 11.99
#